data_AF-M2Q9J2-F1
#
_entry.id   AF-M2Q9J2-F1
#
_cell.length_a   1.000
_cell.length_b   1.000
_cell.length_c   1.000
_cell.angle_alpha   90.00
_cell.angle_beta   90.00
_cell.angle_gamma   90.00
#
_symmetry.space_group_name_H-M   'P 1'
#
loop_
_entity.id
_entity.type
_entity.pdbx_description
1 polymer ?
#
loop_
_entity_poly.entity_id
_entity_poly.type
_entity_poly.pdbx_seq_one_letter_code
_entity_poly.pdbx_strand_id
1 'polypeptide(L)'
;MEVEQSSSTLNGKDRILDDALFLERLDIVYKKSLADLRSFAERESCSFDDVRRHVAEWHCKDLFQSASTTSNSSVQDRLHNILRGTSQNLESLEGIAGLHSFFLVVNPKDATDEGFLGGTVLGRDFWRGYRGGGATGARAFKEHCAKVLESQTPCPAAVRTLHLQGPQKKSSASELKKEIYAAVRNALRAVSSVRTAEMKWTNHARLDTYGVSLVGWPSGVPMQNPSTLSVAQNSQVLEALKSGCMHFVRLDGAPSNEGPACSMLEYAQEPQTTDNQTPFDDSADISWGYQEQDDDSETASAQIIVPLSSH
;
A
#
# COMPACT_ATOMS: atom_id res chain seq x y z
N MET A 1 -1.79 -45.52 44.49
CA MET A 1 -1.27 -44.15 44.35
C MET A 1 -2.20 -43.48 43.35
N GLU A 2 -3.38 -43.09 43.81
CA GLU A 2 -4.44 -42.50 42.98
C GLU A 2 -4.32 -40.98 43.12
N VAL A 3 -4.07 -40.31 42.00
CA VAL A 3 -4.04 -38.85 41.92
C VAL A 3 -5.43 -38.41 41.47
N GLU A 4 -6.27 -38.03 42.42
CA GLU A 4 -7.53 -37.33 42.14
C GLU A 4 -7.22 -35.97 41.52
N GLN A 5 -7.44 -35.85 40.22
CA GLN A 5 -7.54 -34.57 39.53
C GLN A 5 -8.95 -34.00 39.75
N SER A 6 -9.13 -33.23 40.82
CA SER A 6 -10.35 -32.45 41.04
C SER A 6 -10.38 -31.25 40.07
N SER A 7 -10.93 -31.47 38.88
CA SER A 7 -11.20 -30.42 37.89
C SER A 7 -12.39 -29.57 38.35
N SER A 8 -12.11 -28.43 39.01
CA SER A 8 -13.12 -27.47 39.45
C SER A 8 -13.63 -26.63 38.27
N THR A 9 -14.67 -27.10 37.59
CA THR A 9 -15.49 -26.29 36.68
C THR A 9 -16.33 -25.31 37.50
N LEU A 10 -15.74 -24.17 37.88
CA LEU A 10 -16.50 -23.07 38.50
C LEU A 10 -17.34 -22.34 37.45
N ASN A 11 -18.63 -22.24 37.73
CA ASN A 11 -19.67 -21.62 36.93
C ASN A 11 -19.31 -20.18 36.53
N GLY A 12 -19.32 -19.87 35.23
CA GLY A 12 -19.10 -18.51 34.71
C GLY A 12 -20.10 -17.45 35.21
N LYS A 13 -21.22 -17.86 35.82
CA LYS A 13 -22.19 -16.94 36.45
C LYS A 13 -21.67 -16.27 37.72
N ASP A 14 -20.86 -16.98 38.51
CA ASP A 14 -20.32 -16.41 39.76
C ASP A 14 -19.27 -15.33 39.45
N ARG A 15 -18.47 -15.51 38.37
CA ARG A 15 -17.52 -14.50 37.90
C ARG A 15 -18.18 -13.18 37.47
N ILE A 16 -19.35 -13.25 36.80
CA ILE A 16 -20.06 -12.05 36.33
C ILE A 16 -20.61 -11.22 37.50
N LEU A 17 -21.09 -11.87 38.57
CA LEU A 17 -21.58 -11.19 39.77
C LEU A 17 -20.43 -10.56 40.56
N ASP A 18 -19.29 -11.25 40.64
CA ASP A 18 -18.07 -10.70 41.24
C ASP A 18 -17.55 -9.48 40.47
N ASP A 19 -17.63 -9.48 39.13
CA ASP A 19 -17.27 -8.35 38.29
C ASP A 19 -18.18 -7.13 38.55
N ALA A 20 -19.49 -7.34 38.71
CA ALA A 20 -20.43 -6.25 39.00
C ALA A 20 -20.17 -5.59 40.37
N LEU A 21 -19.98 -6.39 41.42
CA LEU A 21 -19.64 -5.90 42.77
C LEU A 21 -18.24 -5.27 42.81
N PHE A 22 -17.30 -5.73 41.98
CA PHE A 22 -16.00 -5.09 41.82
C PHE A 22 -16.13 -3.69 41.21
N LEU A 23 -16.89 -3.55 40.12
CA LEU A 23 -17.10 -2.26 39.46
C LEU A 23 -17.82 -1.25 40.36
N GLU A 24 -18.80 -1.68 41.15
CA GLU A 24 -19.46 -0.83 42.14
C GLU A 24 -18.46 -0.31 43.20
N ARG A 25 -17.64 -1.20 43.76
CA ARG A 25 -16.60 -0.82 44.72
C ARG A 25 -15.57 0.13 44.10
N LEU A 26 -15.19 -0.10 42.84
CA LEU A 26 -14.27 0.77 42.11
C LEU A 26 -14.87 2.17 41.90
N ASP A 27 -16.15 2.27 41.55
CA ASP A 27 -16.85 3.55 41.42
C ASP A 27 -16.91 4.31 42.75
N ILE A 28 -17.17 3.61 43.87
CA ILE A 28 -17.14 4.22 45.21
C ILE A 28 -15.74 4.77 45.53
N VAL A 29 -14.69 4.01 45.26
CA VAL A 29 -13.29 4.45 45.46
C VAL A 29 -12.98 5.68 44.60
N TYR A 30 -13.39 5.67 43.33
CA TYR A 30 -13.19 6.79 42.43
C TYR A 30 -13.94 8.05 42.90
N LYS A 31 -15.22 7.94 43.27
CA LYS A 31 -16.00 9.06 43.83
C LYS A 31 -15.37 9.63 45.08
N LYS A 32 -14.87 8.77 45.97
CA LYS A 32 -14.14 9.19 47.17
C LYS A 32 -12.87 9.97 46.80
N SER A 33 -12.06 9.45 45.88
CA SER A 33 -10.86 10.17 45.43
C SER A 33 -11.18 11.54 44.82
N LEU A 34 -12.28 11.67 44.07
CA LEU A 34 -12.70 12.96 43.52
C LEU A 34 -13.11 13.95 44.61
N ALA A 35 -13.77 13.48 45.68
CA ALA A 35 -14.09 14.31 46.84
C ALA A 35 -12.81 14.79 47.54
N ASP A 36 -11.85 13.89 47.74
CA ASP A 36 -10.56 14.22 48.36
C ASP A 36 -9.76 15.25 47.53
N LEU A 37 -9.78 15.14 46.20
CA LEU A 37 -9.17 16.11 45.28
C LEU A 37 -9.85 17.48 45.34
N ARG A 38 -11.18 17.55 45.49
CA ARG A 38 -11.90 18.82 45.70
C ARG A 38 -11.48 19.48 46.99
N SER A 39 -11.47 18.73 48.09
CA SER A 39 -11.04 19.25 49.40
C SER A 39 -9.56 19.65 49.40
N PHE A 40 -8.72 19.01 48.58
CA PHE A 40 -7.34 19.46 48.36
C PHE A 40 -7.30 20.79 47.60
N ALA A 41 -8.03 20.91 46.49
CA ALA A 41 -8.08 22.14 45.69
C ALA A 41 -8.55 23.36 46.50
N GLU A 42 -9.60 23.17 47.31
CA GLU A 42 -10.11 24.22 48.21
C GLU A 42 -9.06 24.68 49.23
N ARG A 43 -8.29 23.76 49.82
CA ARG A 43 -7.23 24.07 50.79
C ARG A 43 -6.07 24.84 50.16
N GLU A 44 -5.67 24.45 48.96
CA GLU A 44 -4.58 25.07 48.22
C GLU A 44 -5.03 26.34 47.46
N SER A 45 -6.30 26.74 47.60
CA SER A 45 -6.90 27.89 46.89
C SER A 45 -6.69 27.85 45.36
N CYS A 46 -6.73 26.65 44.78
CA CYS A 46 -6.58 26.42 43.35
C CYS A 46 -7.85 25.82 42.74
N SER A 47 -7.98 25.88 41.41
CA SER A 47 -9.18 25.35 40.75
C SER A 47 -9.18 23.82 40.79
N PHE A 48 -10.35 23.22 41.03
CA PHE A 48 -10.50 21.75 41.01
C PHE A 48 -10.07 21.14 39.67
N ASP A 49 -10.32 21.84 38.56
CA ASP A 49 -9.92 21.38 37.23
C ASP A 49 -8.41 21.35 37.04
N ASP A 50 -7.66 22.31 37.59
CA ASP A 50 -6.20 22.31 37.52
C ASP A 50 -5.61 21.16 38.34
N VAL A 51 -6.10 20.94 39.56
CA VAL A 51 -5.67 19.79 40.39
C VAL A 51 -5.96 18.48 39.67
N ARG A 52 -7.16 18.33 39.10
CA ARG A 52 -7.54 17.13 38.34
C ARG A 52 -6.63 16.91 37.12
N ARG A 53 -6.24 17.98 36.41
CA ARG A 53 -5.29 17.90 35.28
C ARG A 53 -3.93 17.37 35.73
N HIS A 54 -3.35 17.91 36.80
CA HIS A 54 -2.05 17.47 37.32
C HIS A 54 -2.08 16.01 37.79
N VAL A 55 -3.15 15.59 38.47
CA VAL A 55 -3.33 14.20 38.90
C VAL A 55 -3.44 13.26 37.69
N ALA A 56 -4.18 13.67 36.66
CA ALA A 56 -4.26 12.90 35.41
C ALA A 56 -2.90 12.79 34.72
N GLU A 57 -2.12 13.87 34.66
CA GLU A 57 -0.76 13.88 34.14
C GLU A 57 0.16 12.92 34.91
N TRP A 58 0.10 12.93 36.26
CA TRP A 58 0.85 12.00 37.10
C TRP A 58 0.45 10.54 36.88
N HIS A 59 -0.85 10.27 36.79
CA HIS A 59 -1.35 8.92 36.49
C HIS A 59 -0.89 8.42 35.12
N CYS A 60 -1.00 9.25 34.09
CA CYS A 60 -0.48 8.93 32.76
C CYS A 60 1.02 8.65 32.83
N LYS A 61 1.78 9.50 33.53
CA LYS A 61 3.21 9.33 33.70
C LYS A 61 3.53 7.99 34.35
N ASP A 62 2.84 7.60 35.41
CA ASP A 62 3.05 6.33 36.11
C ASP A 62 2.74 5.11 35.21
N LEU A 63 1.58 5.13 34.54
CA LEU A 63 1.15 4.06 33.64
C LEU A 63 2.10 3.86 32.45
N PHE A 64 2.57 4.95 31.86
CA PHE A 64 3.40 4.89 30.65
C PHE A 64 4.90 4.84 30.94
N GLN A 65 5.37 5.23 32.12
CA GLN A 65 6.78 5.08 32.51
C GLN A 65 7.12 3.66 32.93
N SER A 66 6.21 2.96 33.62
CA SER A 66 6.40 1.57 34.03
C SER A 66 6.50 0.62 32.84
N ALA A 67 5.78 0.91 31.75
CA ALA A 67 5.87 0.14 30.50
C ALA A 67 7.21 0.29 29.77
N SER A 68 7.97 1.35 30.03
CA SER A 68 9.31 1.55 29.43
C SER A 68 10.44 0.82 30.15
N THR A 69 10.21 0.27 31.34
CA THR A 69 11.29 -0.32 32.17
C THR A 69 11.40 -1.85 32.05
N THR A 70 10.38 -2.54 31.53
CA THR A 70 10.26 -4.01 31.70
C THR A 70 10.56 -4.84 30.45
N SER A 71 10.83 -4.22 29.29
CA SER A 71 11.24 -4.96 28.10
C SER A 71 12.52 -4.39 27.52
N ASN A 72 13.57 -5.20 27.50
CA ASN A 72 14.76 -5.02 26.64
C ASN A 72 14.41 -5.05 25.13
N SER A 73 13.13 -4.90 24.76
CA SER A 73 12.72 -4.68 23.39
C SER A 73 13.47 -3.46 22.90
N SER A 74 14.20 -3.61 21.80
CA SER A 74 14.96 -2.51 21.24
C SER A 74 14.01 -1.35 20.96
N VAL A 75 14.52 -0.11 21.02
CA VAL A 75 13.75 1.09 20.62
C VAL A 75 13.12 0.90 19.23
N GLN A 76 13.80 0.14 18.36
CA GLN A 76 13.32 -0.24 17.04
C GLN A 76 12.06 -1.11 17.08
N ASP A 77 11.98 -2.10 17.96
CA ASP A 77 10.78 -2.94 18.10
C ASP A 77 9.57 -2.12 18.52
N ARG A 78 9.78 -1.18 19.45
CA ARG A 78 8.72 -0.27 19.90
C ARG A 78 8.27 0.65 18.78
N LEU A 79 9.21 1.23 18.02
CA LEU A 79 8.90 2.05 16.86
C LEU A 79 8.09 1.24 15.84
N HIS A 80 8.57 0.05 15.47
CA HIS A 80 7.94 -0.81 14.50
C HIS A 80 6.52 -1.21 14.92
N ASN A 81 6.29 -1.50 16.20
CA ASN A 81 4.96 -1.79 16.74
C ASN A 81 4.00 -0.60 16.63
N ILE A 82 4.47 0.62 16.93
CA ILE A 82 3.67 1.84 16.76
C ILE A 82 3.30 2.02 15.29
N LEU A 83 4.29 1.98 14.40
CA LEU A 83 4.10 2.17 12.97
C LEU A 83 3.15 1.13 12.37
N ARG A 84 3.28 -0.13 12.80
CA ARG A 84 2.37 -1.22 12.41
C ARG A 84 0.95 -0.97 12.91
N GLY A 85 0.78 -0.58 14.17
CA GLY A 85 -0.52 -0.25 14.76
C GLY A 85 -1.19 0.92 14.04
N THR A 86 -0.44 1.98 13.71
CA THR A 86 -0.94 3.09 12.90
C THR A 86 -1.37 2.62 11.51
N SER A 87 -0.60 1.74 10.85
CA SER A 87 -0.97 1.17 9.55
C SER A 87 -2.30 0.40 9.62
N GLN A 88 -2.49 -0.42 10.64
CA GLN A 88 -3.74 -1.19 10.85
C GLN A 88 -4.95 -0.29 11.12
N ASN A 89 -4.76 0.81 11.86
CA ASN A 89 -5.82 1.78 12.08
C ASN A 89 -6.25 2.45 10.76
N LEU A 90 -5.30 2.76 9.87
CA LEU A 90 -5.60 3.32 8.55
C LEU A 90 -6.29 2.30 7.63
N GLU A 91 -5.94 1.02 7.72
CA GLU A 91 -6.68 -0.06 7.05
C GLU A 91 -8.12 -0.19 7.59
N SER A 92 -8.31 -0.05 8.90
CA SER A 92 -9.64 -0.07 9.49
C SER A 92 -10.49 1.14 9.05
N LEU A 93 -9.87 2.31 8.91
CA LEU A 93 -10.51 3.51 8.41
C LEU A 93 -10.97 3.35 6.95
N GLU A 94 -10.22 2.61 6.15
CA GLU A 94 -10.62 2.23 4.80
C GLU A 94 -11.86 1.34 4.81
N GLY A 95 -11.92 0.33 5.69
CA GLY A 95 -13.11 -0.51 5.84
C GLY A 95 -14.35 0.25 6.31
N ILE A 96 -14.19 1.28 7.14
CA ILE A 96 -15.31 2.06 7.69
C ILE A 96 -15.78 3.17 6.74
N ALA A 97 -14.83 3.91 6.15
CA ALA A 97 -15.10 5.16 5.44
C ALA A 97 -14.69 5.14 3.96
N GLY A 98 -14.10 4.04 3.46
CA GLY A 98 -13.59 3.93 2.10
C GLY A 98 -12.39 4.85 1.82
N LEU A 99 -11.70 5.32 2.86
CA LEU A 99 -10.59 6.26 2.71
C LEU A 99 -9.26 5.51 2.56
N HIS A 100 -8.64 5.64 1.39
CA HIS A 100 -7.29 5.14 1.20
C HIS A 100 -6.23 6.15 1.66
N SER A 101 -5.18 5.66 2.30
CA SER A 101 -4.12 6.50 2.85
C SER A 101 -2.80 5.72 2.88
N PHE A 102 -1.68 6.42 2.84
CA PHE A 102 -0.37 5.84 3.11
C PHE A 102 0.50 6.87 3.82
N PHE A 103 1.54 6.39 4.49
CA PHE A 103 2.55 7.23 5.10
C PHE A 103 3.93 6.57 5.00
N LEU A 104 4.97 7.39 4.92
CA LEU A 104 6.37 6.97 4.87
C LEU A 104 7.09 7.55 6.08
N VAL A 105 7.83 6.70 6.79
CA VAL A 105 8.72 7.09 7.87
C VAL A 105 10.14 6.67 7.52
N VAL A 106 11.10 7.57 7.68
CA VAL A 106 12.53 7.32 7.44
C VAL A 106 13.32 7.86 8.63
N ASN A 107 14.37 7.14 9.02
CA ASN A 107 15.31 7.54 10.04
C ASN A 107 16.56 8.13 9.37
N PRO A 108 16.70 9.47 9.32
CA PRO A 108 17.83 10.10 8.62
C PRO A 108 19.18 9.86 9.29
N LYS A 109 19.20 9.32 10.52
CA LYS A 109 20.44 9.01 11.25
C LYS A 109 21.00 7.62 10.92
N ASP A 110 20.21 6.78 10.26
CA ASP A 110 20.61 5.43 9.88
C ASP A 110 20.68 5.36 8.36
N ALA A 111 21.91 5.29 7.83
CA ALA A 111 22.13 5.22 6.39
C ALA A 111 21.67 3.89 5.76
N THR A 112 21.40 2.88 6.59
CA THR A 112 20.90 1.56 6.16
C THR A 112 19.38 1.45 6.28
N ASP A 113 18.70 2.48 6.80
CA ASP A 113 17.25 2.45 6.93
C ASP A 113 16.57 2.54 5.55
N GLU A 114 15.89 1.47 5.16
CA GLU A 114 15.06 1.43 3.95
C GLU A 114 13.73 2.18 4.12
N GLY A 115 13.41 2.60 5.35
CA GLY A 115 12.18 3.28 5.71
C GLY A 115 11.01 2.32 5.92
N PHE A 116 9.98 2.83 6.58
CA PHE A 116 8.72 2.13 6.81
C PHE A 116 7.60 2.74 5.97
N LEU A 117 6.99 1.94 5.11
CA LEU A 117 5.82 2.32 4.32
C LEU A 117 4.55 1.68 4.89
N GLY A 118 3.72 2.49 5.54
CA GLY A 118 2.46 2.07 6.15
C GLY A 118 1.21 2.67 5.48
N GLY A 119 0.04 2.29 5.99
CA GLY A 119 -1.28 2.70 5.51
C GLY A 119 -2.03 1.58 4.81
N THR A 120 -2.95 1.91 3.91
CA THR A 120 -3.79 0.93 3.20
C THR A 120 -3.02 0.21 2.10
N VAL A 121 -3.45 -0.99 1.73
CA VAL A 121 -2.80 -1.82 0.68
C VAL A 121 -2.65 -1.02 -0.63
N LEU A 122 -3.76 -0.44 -1.12
CA LEU A 122 -3.76 0.38 -2.34
C LEU A 122 -2.86 1.62 -2.21
N GLY A 123 -2.78 2.23 -1.03
CA GLY A 123 -1.87 3.34 -0.76
C GLY A 123 -0.41 2.98 -0.89
N ARG A 124 -0.02 1.85 -0.30
CA ARG A 124 1.36 1.36 -0.37
C ARG A 124 1.75 0.96 -1.79
N ASP A 125 0.87 0.28 -2.51
CA ASP A 125 1.13 -0.18 -3.87
C ASP A 125 1.22 0.97 -4.87
N PHE A 126 0.35 1.97 -4.70
CA PHE A 126 0.47 3.21 -5.45
C PHE A 126 1.84 3.86 -5.24
N TRP A 127 2.27 4.03 -3.99
CA TRP A 127 3.55 4.68 -3.68
C TRP A 127 4.74 3.92 -4.28
N ARG A 128 4.73 2.59 -4.19
CA ARG A 128 5.76 1.73 -4.82
C ARG A 128 5.82 1.87 -6.34
N GLY A 129 4.68 2.11 -6.98
CA GLY A 129 4.58 2.29 -8.43
C GLY A 129 4.91 3.70 -8.92
N TYR A 130 4.95 4.70 -8.04
CA TYR A 130 5.01 6.10 -8.44
C TYR A 130 6.46 6.63 -8.48
N ARG A 131 6.96 6.91 -9.69
CA ARG A 131 8.20 7.68 -9.86
C ARG A 131 7.90 9.18 -9.73
N GLY A 132 8.49 9.85 -8.74
CA GLY A 132 8.55 11.32 -8.69
C GLY A 132 8.02 12.02 -7.42
N GLY A 133 7.39 11.31 -6.47
CA GLY A 133 7.00 11.85 -5.15
C GLY A 133 6.13 13.14 -5.15
N GLY A 134 5.81 13.66 -3.96
CA GLY A 134 5.20 14.98 -3.76
C GLY A 134 3.71 15.13 -4.14
N ALA A 135 3.29 16.38 -4.41
CA ALA A 135 1.90 16.75 -4.69
C ALA A 135 1.33 16.13 -5.99
N THR A 136 2.20 15.88 -6.98
CA THR A 136 1.84 15.17 -8.21
C THR A 136 1.52 13.70 -7.91
N GLY A 137 2.29 13.06 -7.01
CA GLY A 137 1.98 11.73 -6.48
C GLY A 137 0.66 11.68 -5.74
N ALA A 138 0.36 12.67 -4.90
CA ALA A 138 -0.92 12.72 -4.18
C ALA A 138 -2.14 12.82 -5.13
N ARG A 139 -2.06 13.60 -6.22
CA ARG A 139 -3.15 13.67 -7.23
C ARG A 139 -3.30 12.36 -7.99
N ALA A 140 -2.19 11.76 -8.43
CA ALA A 140 -2.24 10.49 -9.12
C ALA A 140 -2.75 9.35 -8.22
N PHE A 141 -2.47 9.40 -6.91
CA PHE A 141 -3.02 8.45 -5.96
C PHE A 141 -4.53 8.55 -5.87
N LYS A 142 -5.04 9.78 -5.76
CA LYS A 142 -6.47 10.07 -5.74
C LYS A 142 -7.18 9.55 -7.00
N GLU A 143 -6.58 9.76 -8.17
CA GLU A 143 -7.12 9.25 -9.44
C GLU A 143 -7.07 7.72 -9.55
N HIS A 144 -6.01 7.09 -9.02
CA HIS A 144 -5.90 5.63 -8.99
C HIS A 144 -6.97 4.99 -8.08
N CYS A 145 -7.18 5.55 -6.90
CA CYS A 145 -8.21 5.10 -5.96
C CYS A 145 -9.62 5.20 -6.57
N ALA A 146 -9.94 6.31 -7.24
CA ALA A 146 -11.23 6.50 -7.90
C ALA A 146 -11.50 5.42 -8.96
N LYS A 147 -10.48 5.06 -9.76
CA LYS A 147 -10.59 4.01 -10.79
C LYS A 147 -10.82 2.62 -10.21
N VAL A 148 -10.16 2.29 -9.09
CA VAL A 148 -10.33 0.98 -8.43
C VAL A 148 -11.73 0.87 -7.82
N LEU A 149 -12.27 1.94 -7.23
CA LEU A 149 -13.62 1.96 -6.66
C LEU A 149 -14.71 1.79 -7.72
N GLU A 150 -14.55 2.42 -8.89
CA GLU A 150 -15.43 2.19 -10.06
C GLU A 150 -15.35 0.74 -10.56
N SER A 151 -14.17 0.12 -10.49
CA SER A 151 -13.97 -1.25 -10.96
C SER A 151 -14.52 -2.32 -9.99
N GLN A 152 -14.70 -1.99 -8.72
CA GLN A 152 -15.16 -2.92 -7.69
C GLN A 152 -16.65 -2.83 -7.38
N THR A 153 -17.41 -1.91 -7.99
CA THR A 153 -18.85 -1.84 -7.77
C THR A 153 -19.54 -3.05 -8.42
N PRO A 154 -20.04 -4.04 -7.66
CA PRO A 154 -20.68 -5.22 -8.24
C PRO A 154 -22.05 -4.78 -8.74
N CYS A 155 -22.21 -4.77 -10.06
CA CYS A 155 -23.47 -4.41 -10.69
C CYS A 155 -24.55 -5.42 -10.27
N PRO A 156 -25.66 -5.01 -9.62
CA PRO A 156 -26.77 -5.91 -9.38
C PRO A 156 -27.36 -6.32 -10.73
N ALA A 157 -27.52 -7.63 -10.91
CA ALA A 157 -28.00 -8.25 -12.14
C ALA A 157 -29.38 -7.72 -12.53
N ALA A 158 -29.43 -6.72 -13.42
CA ALA A 158 -30.63 -6.34 -14.14
C ALA A 158 -30.27 -5.75 -15.51
N VAL A 159 -30.58 -6.53 -16.54
CA VAL A 159 -30.84 -6.14 -17.93
C VAL A 159 -29.74 -5.31 -18.62
N ARG A 160 -28.96 -6.04 -19.45
CA ARG A 160 -28.07 -5.49 -20.48
C ARG A 160 -28.86 -4.61 -21.46
N THR A 161 -28.93 -3.31 -21.18
CA THR A 161 -29.29 -2.30 -22.18
C THR A 161 -28.00 -1.66 -22.66
N LEU A 162 -27.77 -1.72 -23.97
CA LEU A 162 -26.60 -1.20 -24.69
C LEU A 162 -26.23 0.23 -24.23
N HIS A 163 -25.18 0.34 -23.43
CA HIS A 163 -24.65 1.63 -22.98
C HIS A 163 -23.75 2.19 -24.08
N LEU A 164 -24.22 3.25 -24.74
CA LEU A 164 -23.41 4.04 -25.66
C LEU A 164 -22.22 4.64 -24.90
N GLN A 165 -21.02 4.27 -25.32
CA GLN A 165 -19.77 4.84 -24.84
C GLN A 165 -19.78 6.36 -25.04
N GLY A 166 -19.61 7.10 -23.93
CA GLY A 166 -19.33 8.53 -23.99
C GLY A 166 -18.03 8.81 -24.76
N PRO A 167 -17.87 10.03 -25.29
CA PRO A 167 -16.75 10.38 -26.16
C PRO A 167 -15.42 10.24 -25.40
N GLN A 168 -14.68 9.17 -25.69
CA GLN A 168 -13.36 8.97 -25.14
C GLN A 168 -12.46 10.10 -25.63
N LYS A 169 -11.89 10.86 -24.68
CA LYS A 169 -10.86 11.85 -24.99
C LYS A 169 -9.76 11.12 -25.74
N LYS A 170 -9.50 11.59 -26.97
CA LYS A 170 -8.46 11.05 -27.86
C LYS A 170 -7.13 11.13 -27.12
N SER A 171 -6.69 10.01 -26.54
CA SER A 171 -5.34 9.91 -26.00
C SER A 171 -4.35 10.13 -27.15
N SER A 172 -3.26 10.81 -26.87
CA SER A 172 -2.25 11.05 -27.90
C SER A 172 -1.67 9.72 -28.37
N ALA A 173 -1.29 9.63 -29.64
CA ALA A 173 -0.67 8.40 -30.19
C ALA A 173 0.60 7.98 -29.41
N SER A 174 1.28 8.93 -28.78
CA SER A 174 2.44 8.69 -27.92
C SER A 174 2.06 7.98 -26.61
N GLU A 175 0.98 8.42 -25.96
CA GLU A 175 0.47 7.78 -24.74
C GLU A 175 0.00 6.36 -25.03
N LEU A 176 -0.72 6.16 -26.14
CA LEU A 176 -1.18 4.83 -26.55
C LEU A 176 -0.01 3.85 -26.73
N LYS A 177 1.08 4.31 -27.38
CA LYS A 177 2.31 3.51 -27.51
C LYS A 177 2.87 3.16 -26.13
N LYS A 178 3.08 4.15 -25.25
CA LYS A 178 3.60 3.92 -23.89
C LYS A 178 2.75 2.92 -23.11
N GLU A 179 1.43 3.01 -23.23
CA GLU A 179 0.48 2.12 -22.57
C GLU A 179 0.62 0.68 -23.07
N ILE A 180 0.71 0.45 -24.38
CA ILE A 180 0.93 -0.88 -24.97
C ILE A 180 2.25 -1.49 -24.48
N TYR A 181 3.34 -0.72 -24.51
CA TYR A 181 4.65 -1.17 -24.01
C TYR A 181 4.61 -1.54 -22.52
N ALA A 182 3.86 -0.79 -21.70
CA ALA A 182 3.70 -1.10 -20.29
C ALA A 182 2.83 -2.35 -20.08
N ALA A 183 1.67 -2.43 -20.75
CA ALA A 183 0.74 -3.55 -20.65
C ALA A 183 1.39 -4.88 -21.05
N VAL A 184 2.11 -4.91 -22.18
CA VAL A 184 2.83 -6.10 -22.66
C VAL A 184 3.92 -6.52 -21.68
N ARG A 185 4.74 -5.59 -21.19
CA ARG A 185 5.80 -5.91 -20.20
C ARG A 185 5.20 -6.46 -18.91
N ASN A 186 4.12 -5.87 -18.42
CA ASN A 186 3.48 -6.33 -17.19
C ASN A 186 2.87 -7.72 -17.38
N ALA A 187 2.15 -7.97 -18.47
CA ALA A 187 1.57 -9.28 -18.78
C ALA A 187 2.65 -10.35 -18.94
N LEU A 188 3.75 -10.05 -19.64
CA LEU A 188 4.88 -10.96 -19.80
C LEU A 188 5.53 -11.32 -18.46
N ARG A 189 5.81 -10.32 -17.62
CA ARG A 189 6.45 -10.51 -16.31
C ARG A 189 5.55 -11.27 -15.34
N ALA A 190 4.25 -11.03 -15.42
CA ALA A 190 3.27 -11.75 -14.61
C ALA A 190 3.26 -13.26 -14.93
N VAL A 191 3.35 -13.64 -16.21
CA VAL A 191 3.29 -15.05 -16.63
C VAL A 191 4.66 -15.74 -16.55
N SER A 192 5.74 -15.08 -16.94
CA SER A 192 7.10 -15.64 -16.91
C SER A 192 7.72 -15.69 -15.53
N SER A 193 7.21 -14.92 -14.55
CA SER A 193 7.80 -14.70 -13.23
C SER A 193 9.21 -14.05 -13.23
N VAL A 194 9.71 -13.63 -14.40
CA VAL A 194 11.03 -12.98 -14.54
C VAL A 194 10.85 -11.46 -14.60
N ARG A 195 11.34 -10.74 -13.57
CA ARG A 195 11.17 -9.27 -13.46
C ARG A 195 11.85 -8.48 -14.59
N THR A 196 12.91 -9.03 -15.14
CA THR A 196 13.70 -8.43 -16.23
C THR A 196 13.20 -8.85 -17.62
N ALA A 197 12.13 -9.66 -17.71
CA ALA A 197 11.63 -10.12 -19.00
C ALA A 197 11.20 -8.94 -19.87
N GLU A 198 11.66 -8.99 -21.11
CA GLU A 198 11.34 -8.02 -22.16
C GLU A 198 11.13 -8.76 -23.49
N MET A 199 10.07 -8.38 -24.19
CA MET A 199 9.73 -8.94 -25.49
C MET A 199 10.44 -8.16 -26.61
N LYS A 200 11.13 -8.88 -27.49
CA LYS A 200 11.61 -8.30 -28.75
C LYS A 200 10.50 -8.35 -29.80
N TRP A 201 9.94 -7.19 -30.12
CA TRP A 201 8.81 -7.04 -31.06
C TRP A 201 9.05 -7.56 -32.48
N THR A 202 10.30 -7.72 -32.90
CA THR A 202 10.65 -8.26 -34.22
C THR A 202 10.86 -9.77 -34.22
N ASN A 203 10.99 -10.39 -33.04
CA ASN A 203 11.26 -11.82 -32.91
C ASN A 203 10.54 -12.39 -31.68
N HIS A 204 9.26 -12.69 -31.86
CA HIS A 204 8.41 -13.27 -30.81
C HIS A 204 8.82 -14.70 -30.43
N ALA A 205 9.56 -15.43 -31.28
CA ALA A 205 10.07 -16.76 -30.97
C ALA A 205 11.10 -16.75 -29.82
N ARG A 206 11.70 -15.60 -29.50
CA ARG A 206 12.59 -15.48 -28.33
C ARG A 206 11.86 -15.50 -27.00
N LEU A 207 10.53 -15.46 -27.00
CA LEU A 207 9.75 -15.64 -25.76
C LEU A 207 9.92 -17.05 -25.18
N ASP A 208 10.28 -18.02 -26.00
CA ASP A 208 10.59 -19.40 -25.58
C ASP A 208 11.74 -19.44 -24.56
N THR A 209 12.67 -18.47 -24.60
CA THR A 209 13.74 -18.35 -23.59
C THR A 209 13.21 -18.09 -22.18
N TYR A 210 12.01 -17.51 -22.07
CA TYR A 210 11.31 -17.31 -20.80
C TYR A 210 10.26 -18.40 -20.53
N GLY A 211 10.18 -19.44 -21.37
CA GLY A 211 9.17 -20.50 -21.26
C GLY A 211 7.75 -19.99 -21.49
N VAL A 212 7.56 -18.95 -22.32
CA VAL A 212 6.24 -18.36 -22.59
C VAL A 212 6.00 -18.18 -24.09
N SER A 213 4.74 -18.27 -24.51
CA SER A 213 4.29 -17.99 -25.88
C SER A 213 3.14 -16.99 -25.86
N LEU A 214 3.07 -16.15 -26.90
CA LEU A 214 2.01 -15.15 -27.07
C LEU A 214 0.88 -15.73 -27.91
N VAL A 215 -0.31 -15.81 -27.35
CA VAL A 215 -1.51 -16.37 -28.00
C VAL A 215 -2.54 -15.27 -28.23
N GLY A 216 -3.32 -15.39 -29.32
CA GLY A 216 -4.46 -14.53 -29.59
C GLY A 216 -4.11 -13.13 -30.12
N TRP A 217 -3.00 -13.02 -30.86
CA TRP A 217 -2.67 -11.79 -31.58
C TRP A 217 -3.79 -11.43 -32.59
N PRO A 218 -4.22 -10.16 -32.70
CA PRO A 218 -5.30 -9.77 -33.63
C PRO A 218 -4.96 -10.09 -35.09
N SER A 219 -5.86 -10.79 -35.80
CA SER A 219 -5.63 -11.30 -37.16
C SER A 219 -5.44 -10.22 -38.23
N GLY A 220 -5.86 -8.98 -37.97
CA GLY A 220 -5.69 -7.83 -38.87
C GLY A 220 -4.50 -6.94 -38.57
N VAL A 221 -3.71 -7.24 -37.53
CA VAL A 221 -2.58 -6.41 -37.10
C VAL A 221 -1.27 -7.14 -37.37
N PRO A 222 -0.31 -6.54 -38.09
CA PRO A 222 0.98 -7.19 -38.30
C PRO A 222 1.75 -7.30 -36.97
N MET A 223 2.43 -8.43 -36.77
CA MET A 223 3.32 -8.66 -35.62
C MET A 223 4.61 -7.83 -35.76
N GLN A 224 4.52 -6.54 -35.46
CA GLN A 224 5.61 -5.57 -35.54
C GLN A 224 5.66 -4.67 -34.31
N ASN A 225 6.67 -3.81 -34.26
CA ASN A 225 6.83 -2.84 -33.18
C ASN A 225 5.63 -1.85 -33.15
N PRO A 226 5.04 -1.53 -31.97
CA PRO A 226 3.99 -0.52 -31.84
C PRO A 226 4.34 0.85 -32.44
N SER A 227 5.63 1.16 -32.59
CA SER A 227 6.10 2.38 -33.24
C SER A 227 5.82 2.42 -34.75
N THR A 228 5.79 1.27 -35.43
CA THR A 228 5.51 1.14 -36.87
C THR A 228 4.02 0.95 -37.18
N LEU A 229 3.22 0.57 -36.17
CA LEU A 229 1.78 0.39 -36.31
C LEU A 229 1.01 1.72 -36.34
N SER A 230 -0.10 1.74 -37.08
CA SER A 230 -1.06 2.84 -37.03
C SER A 230 -1.74 2.95 -35.66
N VAL A 231 -2.34 4.11 -35.37
CA VAL A 231 -3.07 4.33 -34.11
C VAL A 231 -4.21 3.32 -33.94
N ALA A 232 -4.97 3.05 -35.01
CA ALA A 232 -6.07 2.09 -34.98
C ALA A 232 -5.60 0.65 -34.65
N GLN A 233 -4.49 0.22 -35.25
CA GLN A 233 -3.88 -1.09 -34.97
C GLN A 233 -3.36 -1.18 -33.53
N ASN A 234 -2.71 -0.12 -33.05
CA ASN A 234 -2.26 -0.03 -31.67
C ASN A 234 -3.44 -0.14 -30.68
N SER A 235 -4.57 0.54 -30.96
CA SER A 235 -5.77 0.42 -30.15
C SER A 235 -6.32 -1.01 -30.11
N GLN A 236 -6.35 -1.71 -31.25
CA GLN A 236 -6.79 -3.12 -31.30
C GLN A 236 -5.89 -4.06 -30.49
N VAL A 237 -4.57 -3.86 -30.52
CA VAL A 237 -3.63 -4.64 -29.70
C VAL A 237 -3.85 -4.40 -28.21
N LEU A 238 -4.03 -3.13 -27.81
CA LEU A 238 -4.31 -2.78 -26.41
C LEU A 238 -5.64 -3.34 -25.93
N GLU A 239 -6.69 -3.24 -26.77
CA GLU A 239 -8.01 -3.79 -26.48
C GLU A 239 -7.97 -5.31 -26.34
N ALA A 240 -7.27 -6.01 -27.23
CA ALA A 240 -7.10 -7.46 -27.16
C ALA A 240 -6.36 -7.92 -25.89
N LEU A 241 -5.38 -7.16 -25.41
CA LEU A 241 -4.73 -7.41 -24.11
C LEU A 241 -5.69 -7.22 -22.94
N LYS A 242 -6.44 -6.10 -22.95
CA LYS A 242 -7.38 -5.76 -21.87
C LYS A 242 -8.56 -6.72 -21.80
N SER A 243 -9.04 -7.22 -22.94
CA SER A 243 -10.11 -8.20 -23.02
C SER A 243 -9.65 -9.63 -22.70
N GLY A 244 -8.34 -9.88 -22.62
CA GLY A 244 -7.76 -11.22 -22.45
C GLY A 244 -7.75 -12.06 -23.73
N CYS A 245 -8.23 -11.53 -24.85
CA CYS A 245 -8.13 -12.22 -26.15
C CYS A 245 -6.68 -12.47 -26.53
N MET A 246 -5.80 -11.51 -26.27
CA MET A 246 -4.35 -11.63 -26.41
C MET A 246 -3.71 -11.80 -25.03
N HIS A 247 -3.00 -12.90 -24.80
CA HIS A 247 -2.36 -13.20 -23.51
C HIS A 247 -1.11 -14.07 -23.68
N PHE A 248 -0.27 -14.11 -22.64
CA PHE A 248 0.90 -14.97 -22.59
C PHE A 248 0.55 -16.29 -21.90
N VAL A 249 1.05 -17.41 -22.42
CA VAL A 249 0.85 -18.77 -21.88
C VAL A 249 2.22 -19.38 -21.61
N ARG A 250 2.40 -20.10 -20.49
CA ARG A 250 3.64 -20.84 -20.21
C ARG A 250 3.71 -22.10 -21.07
N LEU A 251 4.84 -22.35 -21.71
CA LEU A 251 5.09 -23.54 -22.54
C LEU A 251 5.32 -24.80 -21.69
N ASP A 252 5.86 -24.65 -20.49
CA ASP A 252 6.21 -25.77 -19.60
C ASP A 252 5.00 -26.31 -18.81
N GLY A 253 3.85 -25.64 -18.90
CA GLY A 253 2.62 -26.03 -18.23
C GLY A 253 1.71 -26.80 -19.17
N ALA A 254 1.68 -28.13 -19.02
CA ALA A 254 0.51 -28.89 -19.44
C ALA A 254 -0.76 -28.17 -18.92
N PRO A 255 -1.82 -28.04 -19.73
CA PRO A 255 -2.98 -27.25 -19.36
C PRO A 255 -3.62 -27.85 -18.10
N SER A 256 -3.34 -27.26 -16.94
CA SER A 256 -4.11 -27.48 -15.73
C SER A 256 -5.48 -26.82 -15.96
N ASN A 257 -6.36 -27.60 -16.58
CA ASN A 257 -7.75 -27.30 -16.80
C ASN A 257 -8.49 -27.38 -15.45
N GLU A 258 -8.21 -26.45 -14.54
CA GLU A 258 -8.92 -26.32 -13.27
C GLU A 258 -9.88 -25.13 -13.34
N GLY A 259 -11.13 -25.46 -13.66
CA GLY A 259 -12.26 -24.69 -13.17
C GLY A 259 -12.39 -24.82 -11.64
N PRO A 260 -13.18 -23.96 -10.99
CA PRO A 260 -13.19 -23.85 -9.54
C PRO A 260 -13.94 -25.02 -8.91
N ALA A 261 -13.21 -25.95 -8.31
CA ALA A 261 -13.75 -26.93 -7.37
C ALA A 261 -12.89 -26.97 -6.10
N CYS A 262 -13.58 -26.72 -4.99
CA CYS A 262 -13.09 -26.72 -3.62
C CYS A 262 -12.81 -28.16 -3.14
N SER A 263 -11.59 -28.45 -2.65
CA SER A 263 -11.27 -29.42 -1.57
C SER A 263 -9.75 -29.43 -1.36
N MET A 264 -9.18 -29.00 -0.23
CA MET A 264 -8.97 -29.70 1.07
C MET A 264 -8.02 -30.94 1.03
N LEU A 265 -6.84 -30.74 1.63
CA LEU A 265 -5.84 -31.68 2.21
C LEU A 265 -5.04 -32.55 1.19
N GLU A 266 -3.76 -32.93 1.33
CA GLU A 266 -2.82 -33.02 2.45
C GLU A 266 -1.38 -33.35 1.94
N TYR A 267 -0.38 -33.06 2.79
CA TYR A 267 1.02 -33.57 2.91
C TYR A 267 2.13 -33.39 1.84
N ALA A 268 3.12 -32.58 2.25
CA ALA A 268 4.57 -32.83 2.42
C ALA A 268 5.43 -33.44 1.30
N GLN A 269 6.44 -32.69 0.83
CA GLN A 269 7.88 -33.01 1.02
C GLN A 269 8.80 -31.93 0.43
N GLU A 270 9.82 -31.53 1.20
CA GLU A 270 11.02 -30.83 0.71
C GLU A 270 11.83 -31.72 -0.25
N PRO A 271 12.64 -31.09 -1.13
CA PRO A 271 14.05 -31.45 -1.05
C PRO A 271 15.02 -30.26 -1.17
N GLN A 272 16.18 -30.55 -0.60
CA GLN A 272 17.38 -29.75 -0.46
C GLN A 272 18.14 -29.45 -1.77
N THR A 273 18.94 -28.37 -1.68
CA THR A 273 20.26 -28.12 -2.30
C THR A 273 20.37 -28.02 -3.81
N THR A 274 20.88 -26.88 -4.31
CA THR A 274 22.28 -26.80 -4.78
C THR A 274 22.72 -25.34 -4.92
N ASP A 275 23.81 -25.06 -4.24
CA ASP A 275 24.72 -23.93 -4.41
C ASP A 275 25.34 -24.01 -5.82
N ASN A 276 25.30 -22.92 -6.60
CA ASN A 276 26.13 -22.80 -7.79
C ASN A 276 26.42 -21.33 -8.11
N GLN A 277 27.66 -20.97 -7.80
CA GLN A 277 28.36 -19.77 -8.23
C GLN A 277 28.44 -19.74 -9.77
N THR A 278 28.15 -18.57 -10.36
CA THR A 278 28.70 -18.21 -11.66
C THR A 278 29.36 -16.82 -11.57
N PRO A 279 30.64 -16.69 -11.98
CA PRO A 279 31.32 -15.42 -12.11
C PRO A 279 31.08 -14.88 -13.53
N PHE A 280 30.45 -13.72 -13.66
CA PHE A 280 30.53 -12.93 -14.88
C PHE A 280 30.75 -11.46 -14.55
N ASP A 281 32.02 -11.13 -14.65
CA ASP A 281 32.58 -9.88 -15.11
C ASP A 281 31.85 -9.42 -16.39
N ASP A 282 31.24 -8.23 -16.36
CA ASP A 282 31.16 -7.35 -17.54
C ASP A 282 30.64 -5.95 -17.14
N SER A 283 31.60 -5.04 -16.98
CA SER A 283 31.61 -3.70 -17.57
C SER A 283 30.27 -3.17 -18.12
N ALA A 284 29.55 -2.38 -17.32
CA ALA A 284 28.56 -1.44 -17.82
C ALA A 284 29.01 0.00 -17.49
N ASP A 285 29.56 0.63 -18.52
CA ASP A 285 29.86 2.04 -18.70
C ASP A 285 28.61 2.90 -18.44
N ILE A 286 28.58 3.64 -17.33
CA ILE A 286 27.51 4.59 -16.98
C ILE A 286 28.00 5.99 -17.38
N SER A 287 27.92 6.28 -18.68
CA SER A 287 28.07 7.62 -19.22
C SER A 287 26.72 8.17 -19.66
N TRP A 288 25.88 8.56 -18.70
CA TRP A 288 24.69 9.37 -18.95
C TRP A 288 24.44 10.29 -17.75
N GLY A 289 24.99 11.50 -17.78
CA GLY A 289 24.83 12.40 -16.63
C GLY A 289 25.40 13.80 -16.74
N TYR A 290 25.45 14.42 -17.91
CA TYR A 290 25.51 15.88 -17.99
C TYR A 290 24.51 16.34 -19.04
N GLN A 291 23.39 16.88 -18.57
CA GLN A 291 22.55 17.75 -19.36
C GLN A 291 22.92 19.16 -18.92
N GLU A 292 23.67 19.85 -19.77
CA GLU A 292 24.00 21.26 -19.62
C GLU A 292 22.70 22.04 -19.45
N GLN A 293 22.64 22.79 -18.35
CA GLN A 293 21.55 23.67 -18.02
C GLN A 293 21.95 25.04 -18.53
N ASP A 294 21.44 25.40 -19.72
CA ASP A 294 21.53 26.76 -20.25
C ASP A 294 20.81 27.71 -19.27
N ASP A 295 21.62 28.53 -18.62
CA ASP A 295 21.23 29.58 -17.69
C ASP A 295 21.20 30.89 -18.48
N ASP A 296 20.02 31.33 -18.89
CA ASP A 296 19.79 32.68 -19.41
C ASP A 296 18.31 33.08 -19.21
N SER A 297 18.02 33.77 -18.10
CA SER A 297 16.83 34.62 -18.00
C SER A 297 17.06 35.80 -17.04
N GLU A 298 17.86 36.74 -17.53
CA GLU A 298 17.64 38.20 -17.47
C GLU A 298 16.49 38.69 -16.57
N THR A 299 16.82 39.11 -15.34
CA THR A 299 15.89 39.83 -14.45
C THR A 299 15.80 41.31 -14.85
N ALA A 300 14.70 41.69 -15.52
CA ALA A 300 14.33 43.08 -15.72
C ALA A 300 13.73 43.66 -14.42
N SER A 301 14.46 44.61 -13.82
CA SER A 301 14.00 45.41 -12.67
C SER A 301 13.04 46.50 -13.14
N ALA A 302 11.77 46.43 -12.75
CA ALA A 302 10.82 47.54 -12.87
C ALA A 302 10.65 48.23 -11.50
N GLN A 303 11.19 49.45 -11.38
CA GLN A 303 10.94 50.35 -10.25
C GLN A 303 9.51 50.87 -10.31
N ILE A 304 8.71 50.61 -9.27
CA ILE A 304 7.42 51.25 -9.03
C ILE A 304 7.66 52.42 -8.06
N ILE A 305 7.58 53.64 -8.59
CA ILE A 305 7.54 54.88 -7.80
C ILE A 305 6.08 55.14 -7.41
N VAL A 306 5.81 55.23 -6.11
CA VAL A 306 4.52 55.62 -5.54
C VAL A 306 4.57 57.11 -5.18
N PRO A 307 3.61 57.96 -5.58
CA PRO A 307 3.56 59.35 -5.13
C PRO A 307 2.90 59.45 -3.75
N LEU A 308 3.57 60.19 -2.86
CA LEU A 308 3.04 60.69 -1.59
C LEU A 308 1.92 61.70 -1.88
N SER A 309 0.71 61.46 -1.36
CA SER A 309 -0.33 62.47 -1.24
C SER A 309 -0.58 62.74 0.24
N SER A 310 -0.36 64.00 0.60
CA SER A 310 -0.64 64.63 1.89
C SER A 310 -2.14 64.79 2.14
N HIS A 311 -2.60 64.40 3.34
CA HIS A 311 -3.60 65.13 4.13
C HIS A 311 -3.53 64.74 5.59
#